data_AF-A0A6N8UP83-F1
#
_entry.id   AF-A0A6N8UP83-F1
#
_cell.length_a   1.000
_cell.length_b   1.000
_cell.length_c   1.000
_cell.angle_alpha   90.00
_cell.angle_beta   90.00
_cell.angle_gamma   90.00
#
_symmetry.space_group_name_H-M   'P 1'
#
loop_
_entity.id
_entity.type
_entity.pdbx_description
1 polymer ?
#
loop_
_entity_poly.entity_id
_entity_poly.type
_entity_poly.pdbx_seq_one_letter_code
_entity_poly.pdbx_strand_id
1 'polypeptide(L)'
;MNPFESLQPTLAALSDGPEILPATGQAQQYLQQFDVDEHYDRVRTEGEKTVREVLEVRQNRIYIDVPPLPRTSKHLFQYFVDGSVKTFFLGTLVEHDRNTPVLLGQIGAAAINRDDKGNVQIRSEDFRREIIVLLNRKQISSTVWRKAESTIKDVRTRPPIRLVDTRETDTYNRSKLLGRSTEQRSRAAHKANWEMRVLETDLLRNLLARHDESGAYIAIDGSLGKEFSSKEFNRGFVGIVKNFSKDHVFH
;
A
#
# COMPACT_ATOMS: atom_id res chain seq x y z
N MET A 1 -23.59 -12.14 -12.78
CA MET A 1 -23.59 -10.77 -12.18
C MET A 1 -22.27 -10.12 -12.55
N ASN A 2 -22.29 -8.93 -13.15
CA ASN A 2 -21.06 -8.27 -13.61
C ASN A 2 -20.36 -7.64 -12.39
N PRO A 3 -19.16 -8.09 -11.97
CA PRO A 3 -18.46 -7.57 -10.80
C PRO A 3 -18.02 -6.10 -10.95
N PHE A 4 -18.14 -5.54 -12.15
CA PHE A 4 -17.79 -4.15 -12.47
C PHE A 4 -19.01 -3.25 -12.69
N GLU A 5 -20.23 -3.76 -12.52
CA GLU A 5 -21.47 -2.98 -12.67
C GLU A 5 -21.45 -1.73 -11.78
N SER A 6 -20.92 -1.87 -10.57
CA SER A 6 -20.71 -0.78 -9.63
C SER A 6 -19.76 0.32 -10.09
N LEU A 7 -18.87 0.05 -11.05
CA LEU A 7 -17.92 1.03 -11.58
C LEU A 7 -18.47 1.78 -12.80
N GLN A 8 -19.50 1.25 -13.46
CA GLN A 8 -20.06 1.85 -14.67
C GLN A 8 -20.49 3.30 -14.47
N PRO A 9 -21.22 3.68 -13.40
CA PRO A 9 -21.63 5.07 -13.20
C PRO A 9 -20.43 6.02 -13.10
N THR A 10 -19.39 5.59 -12.38
CA THR A 10 -18.16 6.38 -12.20
C THR A 10 -17.40 6.55 -13.50
N LEU A 11 -17.21 5.47 -14.27
CA LEU A 11 -16.53 5.53 -15.56
C LEU A 11 -17.33 6.37 -16.57
N ALA A 12 -18.66 6.26 -16.55
CA ALA A 12 -19.55 7.08 -17.36
C ALA A 12 -19.44 8.58 -17.00
N ALA A 13 -19.37 8.90 -15.70
CA ALA A 13 -19.17 10.27 -15.24
C ALA A 13 -17.82 10.85 -15.65
N LEU A 14 -16.77 10.02 -15.70
CA LEU A 14 -15.44 10.42 -16.18
C LEU A 14 -15.40 10.58 -17.72
N SER A 15 -16.23 9.83 -18.45
CA SER A 15 -16.34 9.94 -19.92
C SER A 15 -17.24 11.08 -20.40
N ASP A 16 -17.99 11.72 -19.50
CA ASP A 16 -18.94 12.76 -19.89
C ASP A 16 -18.22 14.10 -20.12
N GLY A 17 -17.92 14.37 -21.38
CA GLY A 17 -17.21 15.57 -21.85
C GLY A 17 -15.85 15.25 -22.46
N PRO A 18 -14.90 14.67 -21.71
CA PRO A 18 -13.59 14.28 -22.22
C PRO A 18 -13.64 13.12 -23.23
N GLU A 19 -12.71 13.10 -24.18
CA GLU A 19 -12.48 11.95 -25.04
C GLU A 19 -11.70 10.86 -24.29
N ILE A 20 -12.04 9.59 -24.50
CA ILE A 20 -11.33 8.46 -23.89
C ILE A 20 -10.58 7.68 -24.97
N LEU A 21 -9.27 7.58 -24.78
CA LEU A 21 -8.42 6.67 -25.53
C LEU A 21 -8.28 5.37 -24.71
N PRO A 22 -9.01 4.29 -25.06
CA PRO A 22 -8.96 3.06 -24.30
C PRO A 22 -7.57 2.40 -24.38
N ALA A 23 -7.23 1.59 -23.39
CA ALA A 23 -6.05 0.74 -23.48
C ALA A 23 -6.13 -0.17 -24.72
N THR A 24 -5.12 -0.10 -25.58
CA THR A 24 -5.02 -0.97 -26.76
C THR A 24 -4.84 -2.42 -26.29
N GLY A 25 -5.85 -3.27 -26.56
CA GLY A 25 -5.85 -4.67 -26.12
C GLY A 25 -6.55 -4.95 -24.78
N GLN A 26 -7.51 -4.11 -24.37
CA GLN A 26 -8.28 -4.20 -23.10
C GLN A 26 -7.48 -3.73 -21.87
N ALA A 27 -8.10 -3.76 -20.69
CA ALA A 27 -7.46 -3.34 -19.44
C ALA A 27 -6.24 -4.22 -19.14
N GLN A 28 -5.05 -3.61 -19.10
CA GLN A 28 -3.80 -4.33 -18.86
C GLN A 28 -3.43 -4.21 -17.39
N GLN A 29 -3.15 -5.34 -16.75
CA GLN A 29 -2.55 -5.33 -15.41
C GLN A 29 -1.17 -4.69 -15.51
N TYR A 30 -0.96 -3.62 -14.76
CA TYR A 30 0.35 -3.00 -14.65
C TYR A 30 1.16 -3.82 -13.63
N LEU A 31 1.98 -4.74 -14.12
CA LEU A 31 2.85 -5.55 -13.25
C LEU A 31 3.83 -4.63 -12.53
N GLN A 32 3.85 -4.71 -11.20
CA GLN A 32 4.88 -4.07 -10.41
C GLN A 32 6.22 -4.76 -10.74
N GLN A 33 7.23 -3.96 -11.08
CA GLN A 33 8.57 -4.46 -11.32
C GLN A 33 9.23 -4.85 -10.00
N PHE A 34 10.10 -5.85 -10.00
CA PHE A 34 10.75 -6.39 -8.79
C PHE A 34 11.57 -5.35 -8.02
N ASP A 35 12.05 -4.29 -8.68
CA ASP A 35 12.86 -3.23 -8.07
C ASP A 35 12.01 -2.17 -7.33
N VAL A 36 10.68 -2.29 -7.37
CA VAL A 36 9.78 -1.29 -6.78
C VAL A 36 9.90 -1.27 -5.26
N ASP A 37 10.03 -2.42 -4.60
CA ASP A 37 10.22 -2.49 -3.14
C ASP A 37 11.56 -1.89 -2.72
N GLU A 38 12.64 -2.18 -3.46
CA GLU A 38 13.96 -1.59 -3.22
C GLU A 38 13.92 -0.07 -3.40
N HIS A 39 13.23 0.40 -4.44
CA HIS A 39 13.03 1.81 -4.69
C HIS A 39 12.22 2.48 -3.57
N TYR A 40 11.15 1.83 -3.08
CA TYR A 40 10.40 2.32 -1.93
C TYR A 40 11.26 2.42 -0.69
N ASP A 41 12.07 1.40 -0.43
CA ASP A 41 13.00 1.39 0.69
C ASP A 41 14.00 2.54 0.59
N ARG A 42 14.57 2.77 -0.60
CA ARG A 42 15.49 3.90 -0.86
C ARG A 42 14.82 5.26 -0.63
N VAL A 43 13.60 5.46 -1.13
CA VAL A 43 12.85 6.72 -0.96
C VAL A 43 12.52 6.96 0.52
N ARG A 44 12.20 5.91 1.27
CA ARG A 44 11.91 5.99 2.71
C ARG A 44 13.16 6.28 3.55
N THR A 45 14.29 5.69 3.16
CA THR A 45 15.56 5.74 3.91
C THR A 45 16.45 6.91 3.49
N GLU A 46 15.97 7.81 2.61
CA GLU A 46 16.69 8.96 2.03
C GLU A 46 17.56 9.78 3.01
N GLY A 47 17.16 9.85 4.29
CA GLY A 47 17.89 10.60 5.33
C GLY A 47 18.60 9.74 6.39
N GLU A 48 18.37 8.43 6.44
CA GLU A 48 18.88 7.54 7.50
C GLU A 48 19.21 6.17 6.91
N LYS A 49 20.38 6.10 6.25
CA LYS A 49 20.93 4.87 5.66
C LYS A 49 21.81 4.07 6.61
N THR A 50 22.06 4.63 7.79
CA THR A 50 22.97 4.06 8.78
C THR A 50 22.20 3.11 9.67
N VAL A 51 22.56 1.83 9.61
CA VAL A 51 22.08 0.84 10.58
C VAL A 51 22.81 1.09 11.89
N ARG A 52 22.07 1.50 12.93
CA ARG A 52 22.65 1.90 14.23
C ARG A 52 23.03 0.70 15.09
N GLU A 53 22.24 -0.36 15.00
CA GLU A 53 22.38 -1.55 15.84
C GLU A 53 22.19 -2.79 14.98
N VAL A 54 23.13 -3.71 15.11
CA VAL A 54 23.06 -5.05 14.53
C VAL A 54 22.92 -6.03 15.69
N LEU A 55 21.72 -6.56 15.89
CA LEU A 55 21.42 -7.48 16.99
C LEU A 55 22.06 -8.86 16.77
N GLU A 56 22.28 -9.24 15.51
CA GLU A 56 22.93 -10.48 15.13
C GLU A 56 24.15 -10.20 14.25
N VAL A 57 25.34 -10.34 14.83
CA VAL A 57 26.60 -10.24 14.09
C VAL A 57 27.03 -11.60 13.57
N ARG A 58 27.79 -11.58 12.48
CA ARG A 58 28.35 -12.78 11.87
C ARG A 58 29.19 -13.55 12.90
N GLN A 59 28.68 -14.68 13.38
CA GLN A 59 29.44 -15.55 14.27
C GLN A 59 30.45 -16.36 13.45
N ASN A 60 31.67 -16.51 13.96
CA ASN A 60 32.67 -17.43 13.39
C ASN A 60 32.29 -18.91 13.55
N ARG A 61 31.22 -19.20 14.29
CA ARG A 61 30.63 -20.53 14.45
C ARG A 61 29.54 -20.72 13.41
N ILE A 62 29.79 -21.64 12.47
CA ILE A 62 28.84 -22.04 11.43
C ILE A 62 27.64 -22.79 12.04
N TYR A 63 27.85 -23.49 13.14
CA TYR A 63 26.82 -24.25 13.85
C TYR A 63 26.58 -23.64 15.23
N ILE A 64 25.41 -23.06 15.38
CA ILE A 64 24.88 -22.59 16.65
C ILE A 64 23.70 -23.50 16.97
N ASP A 65 23.65 -24.01 18.19
CA ASP A 65 22.48 -24.72 18.66
C ASP A 65 21.35 -23.70 18.86
N VAL A 66 20.36 -23.74 17.97
CA VAL A 66 19.18 -22.89 18.02
C VAL A 66 18.00 -23.81 18.36
N PRO A 67 17.82 -24.15 19.65
CA PRO A 67 16.77 -25.07 20.05
C PRO A 67 15.42 -24.49 19.60
N PRO A 68 14.57 -25.28 18.93
CA PRO A 68 13.29 -24.78 18.46
C PRO A 68 12.45 -24.37 19.66
N LEU A 69 11.95 -23.13 19.66
CA LEU A 69 10.96 -22.69 20.62
C LEU A 69 9.61 -23.33 20.25
N PRO A 70 9.05 -24.23 21.08
CA PRO A 70 7.77 -24.86 20.79
C PRO A 70 6.65 -23.83 20.71
N ARG A 71 5.62 -24.10 19.91
CA ARG A 71 4.45 -23.21 19.78
C ARG A 71 3.69 -23.02 21.10
N THR A 72 3.76 -24.00 22.00
CA THR A 72 3.18 -23.93 23.34
C THR A 72 4.04 -23.10 24.31
N SER A 73 5.25 -22.72 23.91
CA SER A 73 6.10 -21.79 24.65
C SER A 73 5.85 -20.37 24.14
N LYS A 74 6.06 -19.37 25.02
CA LYS A 74 5.78 -17.95 24.79
C LYS A 74 6.20 -17.48 23.38
N HIS A 75 5.28 -17.47 22.42
CA HIS A 75 5.55 -16.97 21.07
C HIS A 75 5.22 -15.49 21.00
N LEU A 76 6.26 -14.70 20.77
CA LEU A 76 6.19 -13.24 20.82
C LEU A 76 5.24 -12.66 19.76
N PHE A 77 5.38 -13.12 18.51
CA PHE A 77 4.56 -12.67 17.38
C PHE A 77 3.29 -13.49 17.26
N GLN A 78 2.14 -12.84 17.46
CA GLN A 78 0.82 -13.45 17.30
C GLN A 78 0.04 -12.85 16.14
N TYR A 79 0.31 -11.59 15.82
CA TYR A 79 -0.37 -10.89 14.74
C TYR A 79 0.56 -10.67 13.57
N PHE A 80 0.05 -10.86 12.35
CA PHE A 80 0.79 -10.60 11.12
C PHE A 80 -0.08 -9.76 10.20
N VAL A 81 0.47 -8.65 9.72
CA VAL A 81 -0.20 -7.71 8.82
C VAL A 81 0.49 -7.74 7.47
N ASP A 82 -0.31 -7.90 6.42
CA ASP A 82 0.17 -7.85 5.04
C ASP A 82 -0.86 -7.13 4.16
N GLY A 83 -0.35 -6.47 3.13
CA GLY A 83 -1.09 -5.67 2.18
C GLY A 83 -0.92 -6.19 0.76
N SER A 84 -1.94 -6.02 -0.06
CA SER A 84 -1.90 -6.38 -1.47
C SER A 84 -2.50 -5.29 -2.32
N VAL A 85 -1.85 -5.02 -3.44
CA VAL A 85 -2.32 -4.09 -4.44
C VAL A 85 -2.24 -4.72 -5.83
N LYS A 86 -3.28 -4.46 -6.63
CA LYS A 86 -3.27 -4.72 -8.08
C LYS A 86 -3.72 -3.46 -8.79
N THR A 87 -2.98 -3.05 -9.81
CA THR A 87 -3.34 -1.89 -10.63
C THR A 87 -3.58 -2.31 -12.07
N PHE A 88 -4.62 -1.73 -12.68
CA PHE A 88 -5.03 -1.99 -14.04
C PHE A 88 -5.12 -0.66 -14.77
N PHE A 89 -4.43 -0.53 -15.91
CA PHE A 89 -4.57 0.63 -16.77
C PHE A 89 -5.84 0.48 -17.61
N LEU A 90 -6.76 1.44 -17.49
CA LEU A 90 -8.04 1.42 -18.21
C LEU A 90 -7.96 2.15 -19.55
N GLY A 91 -7.26 3.28 -19.57
CA GLY A 91 -7.16 4.15 -20.72
C GLY A 91 -6.63 5.53 -20.35
N THR A 92 -6.55 6.41 -21.33
CA THR A 92 -6.18 7.82 -21.16
C THR A 92 -7.40 8.69 -21.39
N LEU A 93 -7.70 9.55 -20.42
CA LEU A 93 -8.72 10.57 -20.56
C LEU A 93 -8.05 11.82 -21.15
N VAL A 94 -8.63 12.36 -22.22
CA VAL A 94 -8.16 13.51 -22.99
C VAL A 94 -9.20 14.62 -22.93
N GLU A 95 -8.84 15.77 -22.37
CA GLU A 95 -9.72 16.93 -22.23
C GLU A 95 -9.01 18.15 -22.81
N HIS A 96 -9.33 18.49 -24.07
CA HIS A 96 -8.63 19.49 -24.88
C HIS A 96 -7.14 19.16 -25.05
N ASP A 97 -6.25 20.01 -24.52
CA ASP A 97 -4.79 19.86 -24.55
C ASP A 97 -4.24 19.08 -23.36
N ARG A 98 -5.10 18.64 -22.44
CA ARG A 98 -4.75 17.91 -21.23
C ARG A 98 -5.02 16.42 -21.39
N ASN A 99 -4.17 15.61 -20.78
CA ASN A 99 -4.39 14.18 -20.69
C ASN A 99 -3.98 13.62 -19.33
N THR A 100 -4.68 12.56 -18.92
CA THR A 100 -4.33 11.79 -17.73
C THR A 100 -4.60 10.31 -17.95
N PRO A 101 -3.68 9.40 -17.55
CA PRO A 101 -4.01 8.00 -17.47
C PRO A 101 -5.06 7.80 -16.38
N VAL A 102 -5.99 6.88 -16.62
CA VAL A 102 -6.98 6.39 -15.66
C VAL A 102 -6.59 4.97 -15.29
N LEU A 103 -6.29 4.75 -14.02
CA LEU A 103 -5.97 3.44 -13.48
C LEU A 103 -7.02 3.01 -12.47
N LEU A 104 -7.29 1.72 -12.43
CA LEU A 104 -8.06 1.07 -11.39
C LEU A 104 -7.10 0.33 -10.46
N GLY A 105 -7.10 0.69 -9.18
CA GLY A 105 -6.41 -0.04 -8.14
C GLY A 105 -7.40 -0.89 -7.35
N GLN A 106 -7.06 -2.15 -7.10
CA GLN A 106 -7.65 -2.95 -6.05
C GLN A 106 -6.63 -3.03 -4.94
N ILE A 107 -6.94 -2.44 -3.79
CA ILE A 107 -6.09 -2.45 -2.60
C ILE A 107 -6.76 -3.24 -1.49
N GLY A 108 -5.96 -3.87 -0.65
CA GLY A 108 -6.44 -4.45 0.59
C GLY A 108 -5.30 -4.67 1.57
N ALA A 109 -5.68 -4.78 2.83
CA ALA A 109 -4.79 -5.16 3.92
C ALA A 109 -5.55 -6.10 4.85
N ALA A 110 -4.83 -7.05 5.43
CA ALA A 110 -5.40 -8.03 6.35
C ALA A 110 -4.45 -8.28 7.51
N ALA A 111 -5.03 -8.48 8.69
CA ALA A 111 -4.34 -9.07 9.82
C ALA A 111 -4.76 -10.52 10.02
N ILE A 112 -3.79 -11.38 10.27
CA ILE A 112 -4.03 -12.75 10.76
C ILE A 112 -3.58 -12.85 12.21
N ASN A 113 -4.28 -13.70 12.97
CA ASN A 113 -3.89 -14.11 14.32
C ASN A 113 -3.36 -15.54 14.28
N ARG A 114 -2.28 -15.81 15.00
CA ARG A 114 -1.78 -17.14 15.29
C ARG A 114 -1.95 -17.45 16.78
N ASP A 115 -2.78 -18.44 17.08
CA ASP A 115 -3.01 -18.89 18.46
C ASP A 115 -1.87 -19.77 19.02
N ASP A 116 -1.96 -20.10 20.31
CA ASP A 116 -1.00 -20.94 21.05
C ASP A 116 -0.88 -22.39 20.52
N LYS A 117 -1.86 -22.83 19.73
CA LYS A 117 -1.84 -24.14 19.06
C LYS A 117 -1.21 -24.05 17.67
N GLY A 118 -0.89 -22.84 17.20
CA GLY A 118 -0.34 -22.57 15.88
C GLY A 118 -1.38 -22.44 14.78
N ASN A 119 -2.67 -22.37 15.10
CA ASN A 119 -3.71 -22.14 14.10
C ASN A 119 -3.68 -20.69 13.65
N VAL A 120 -3.80 -20.48 12.34
CA VAL A 120 -3.83 -19.16 11.73
C VAL A 120 -5.25 -18.83 11.32
N GLN A 121 -5.75 -17.67 11.74
CA GLN A 121 -7.09 -17.20 11.43
C GLN A 121 -7.06 -15.77 10.92
N ILE A 122 -7.83 -15.49 9.88
CA ILE A 122 -8.05 -14.13 9.41
C ILE A 122 -8.91 -13.41 10.45
N ARG A 123 -8.44 -12.23 10.87
CA ARG A 123 -9.22 -11.36 11.75
C ARG A 123 -10.21 -10.58 10.90
N SER A 124 -11.48 -10.97 10.95
CA SER A 124 -12.53 -10.39 10.11
C SER A 124 -12.70 -8.87 10.32
N GLU A 125 -12.49 -8.41 11.55
CA GLU A 125 -12.51 -7.02 11.98
C GLU A 125 -11.30 -6.21 11.49
N ASP A 126 -10.21 -6.91 11.15
CA ASP A 126 -8.94 -6.35 10.69
C ASP A 126 -8.65 -6.76 9.24
N PHE A 127 -9.71 -6.77 8.43
CA PHE A 127 -9.65 -6.96 6.98
C PHE A 127 -10.24 -5.74 6.26
N ARG A 128 -9.49 -5.16 5.33
CA ARG A 128 -9.91 -4.00 4.53
C ARG A 128 -9.67 -4.28 3.05
N ARG A 129 -10.62 -3.90 2.20
CA ARG A 129 -10.49 -3.96 0.75
C ARG A 129 -11.21 -2.79 0.14
N GLU A 130 -10.57 -2.13 -0.81
CA GLU A 130 -11.12 -0.98 -1.51
C GLU A 130 -10.80 -1.05 -3.01
N ILE A 131 -11.64 -0.42 -3.81
CA ILE A 131 -11.34 -0.11 -5.20
C ILE A 131 -11.04 1.38 -5.29
N ILE A 132 -9.92 1.73 -5.90
CA ILE A 132 -9.48 3.11 -6.08
C ILE A 132 -9.40 3.42 -7.57
N VAL A 133 -9.94 4.56 -7.99
CA VAL A 133 -9.80 5.08 -9.35
C VAL A 133 -8.78 6.20 -9.29
N LEU A 134 -7.62 5.99 -9.91
CA LEU A 134 -6.49 6.89 -9.87
C LEU A 134 -6.39 7.68 -11.17
N LEU A 135 -6.34 9.01 -11.04
CA LEU A 135 -6.10 9.94 -12.13
C LEU A 135 -5.55 11.26 -11.58
N ASN A 136 -5.00 12.11 -12.45
CA ASN A 136 -4.46 13.39 -12.05
C ASN A 136 -5.55 14.47 -12.08
N ARG A 137 -5.98 14.93 -10.90
CA ARG A 137 -7.07 15.92 -10.78
C ARG A 137 -6.80 17.21 -11.53
N LYS A 138 -5.53 17.63 -11.66
CA LYS A 138 -5.16 18.88 -12.35
C LYS A 138 -5.25 18.78 -13.88
N GLN A 139 -5.32 17.57 -14.42
CA GLN A 139 -5.40 17.33 -15.87
C GLN A 139 -6.85 17.20 -16.37
N ILE A 140 -7.83 17.34 -15.47
CA ILE A 140 -9.25 17.34 -15.82
C ILE A 140 -9.95 18.56 -15.22
N SER A 141 -11.10 18.94 -15.75
CA SER A 141 -11.90 20.02 -15.15
C SER A 141 -12.44 19.63 -13.77
N SER A 142 -12.63 20.66 -12.93
CA SER A 142 -13.23 20.51 -11.60
C SER A 142 -14.68 20.02 -11.66
N THR A 143 -15.36 20.24 -12.78
CA THR A 143 -16.72 19.73 -13.03
C THR A 143 -16.72 18.22 -13.23
N VAL A 144 -15.85 17.70 -14.11
CA VAL A 144 -15.69 16.25 -14.33
C VAL A 144 -15.29 15.55 -13.03
N TRP A 145 -14.31 16.09 -12.30
CA TRP A 145 -13.90 15.52 -11.00
C TRP A 145 -15.06 15.45 -10.01
N ARG A 146 -15.79 16.56 -9.80
CA ARG A 146 -16.89 16.61 -8.82
C ARG A 146 -18.03 15.68 -9.21
N LYS A 147 -18.35 15.57 -10.50
CA LYS A 147 -19.40 14.67 -10.99
C LYS A 147 -19.03 13.21 -10.72
N ALA A 148 -17.79 12.81 -11.03
CA ALA A 148 -17.32 11.46 -10.73
C ALA A 148 -17.30 11.18 -9.22
N GLU A 149 -16.88 12.16 -8.40
CA GLU A 149 -16.84 12.03 -6.95
C GLU A 149 -18.24 11.92 -6.32
N SER A 150 -19.23 12.71 -6.78
CA SER A 150 -20.60 12.58 -6.29
C SER A 150 -21.20 11.23 -6.68
N THR A 151 -20.97 10.80 -7.92
CA THR A 151 -21.47 9.52 -8.43
C THR A 151 -20.96 8.35 -7.59
N ILE A 152 -19.68 8.37 -7.18
CA ILE A 152 -19.12 7.35 -6.29
C ILE A 152 -19.75 7.41 -4.90
N LYS A 153 -19.96 8.60 -4.34
CA LYS A 153 -20.57 8.76 -3.01
C LYS A 153 -22.00 8.21 -2.97
N ASP A 154 -22.71 8.32 -4.09
CA ASP A 154 -24.09 7.82 -4.22
C ASP A 154 -24.14 6.29 -4.38
N VAL A 155 -23.07 5.70 -4.92
CA VAL A 155 -22.94 4.25 -5.14
C VAL A 155 -22.43 3.56 -3.86
N ARG A 156 -23.35 2.94 -3.11
CA ARG A 156 -23.00 2.13 -1.91
C ARG A 156 -22.55 0.72 -2.31
N THR A 157 -21.25 0.51 -2.46
CA THR A 157 -20.69 -0.80 -2.85
C THR A 157 -19.85 -1.45 -1.76
N ARG A 158 -19.71 -2.77 -1.87
CA ARG A 158 -18.74 -3.57 -1.11
C ARG A 158 -17.91 -4.39 -2.09
N PRO A 159 -16.60 -4.11 -2.26
CA PRO A 159 -15.80 -3.12 -1.53
C PRO A 159 -16.19 -1.66 -1.88
N PRO A 160 -15.90 -0.68 -1.00
CA PRO A 160 -16.06 0.73 -1.29
C PRO A 160 -15.18 1.15 -2.48
N ILE A 161 -15.66 2.15 -3.23
CA ILE A 161 -14.95 2.76 -4.36
C ILE A 161 -14.59 4.20 -3.98
N ARG A 162 -13.41 4.70 -4.40
CA ARG A 162 -13.03 6.12 -4.23
C ARG A 162 -12.16 6.65 -5.37
N LEU A 163 -12.19 7.97 -5.58
CA LEU A 163 -11.24 8.65 -6.47
C LEU A 163 -9.98 9.04 -5.69
N VAL A 164 -8.85 8.93 -6.36
CA VAL A 164 -7.53 9.23 -5.78
C VAL A 164 -6.75 10.10 -6.74
N ASP A 165 -6.30 11.26 -6.25
CA ASP A 165 -5.43 12.14 -7.03
C ASP A 165 -3.98 11.66 -6.97
N THR A 166 -3.45 11.27 -8.12
CA THR A 166 -2.05 10.82 -8.30
C THR A 166 -0.99 11.89 -8.00
N ARG A 167 -1.39 13.17 -7.87
CA ARG A 167 -0.49 14.28 -7.53
C ARG A 167 -0.63 14.80 -6.11
N GLU A 168 -1.51 14.21 -5.32
CA GLU A 168 -1.63 14.55 -3.90
C GLU A 168 -0.32 14.26 -3.16
N THR A 169 0.05 15.14 -2.23
CA THR A 169 1.35 15.12 -1.56
C THR A 169 1.45 14.07 -0.45
N ASP A 170 1.81 12.85 -0.84
CA ASP A 170 2.28 11.81 0.09
C ASP A 170 3.81 11.87 0.34
N THR A 171 4.31 11.04 1.26
CA THR A 171 5.74 10.94 1.60
C THR A 171 6.62 10.66 0.37
N TYR A 172 6.08 9.91 -0.59
CA TYR A 172 6.76 9.51 -1.81
C TYR A 172 6.85 10.68 -2.82
N ASN A 173 5.76 11.42 -3.02
CA ASN A 173 5.68 12.60 -3.88
C ASN A 173 6.50 13.80 -3.37
N ARG A 174 6.96 13.78 -2.12
CA ARG A 174 7.85 14.81 -1.53
C ARG A 174 9.34 14.47 -1.63
N SER A 175 9.70 13.23 -1.95
CA SER A 175 11.10 12.82 -2.03
C SER A 175 11.82 13.52 -3.18
N LYS A 176 13.09 13.87 -2.96
CA LYS A 176 13.93 14.56 -3.96
C LYS A 176 14.53 13.59 -4.98
N LEU A 177 14.58 12.29 -4.69
CA LEU A 177 15.12 11.26 -5.60
C LEU A 177 14.15 10.92 -6.74
N LEU A 178 12.85 11.14 -6.53
CA LEU A 178 11.85 11.10 -7.58
C LEU A 178 11.90 12.42 -8.34
N GLY A 179 12.85 12.53 -9.27
CA GLY A 179 12.88 13.64 -10.22
C GLY A 179 11.48 13.95 -10.74
N ARG A 180 11.20 15.22 -11.04
CA ARG A 180 9.90 15.71 -11.55
C ARG A 180 9.40 14.99 -12.83
N SER A 181 10.15 14.04 -13.38
CA SER A 181 9.92 13.28 -14.61
C SER A 181 9.54 11.81 -14.39
N THR A 182 8.94 11.42 -13.25
CA THR A 182 8.32 10.09 -13.18
C THR A 182 7.11 10.02 -14.10
N GLU A 183 7.07 8.99 -14.96
CA GLU A 183 5.96 8.70 -15.85
C GLU A 183 4.64 8.67 -15.06
N GLN A 184 3.58 9.29 -15.59
CA GLN A 184 2.30 9.43 -14.87
C GLN A 184 1.70 8.07 -14.43
N ARG A 185 1.94 6.99 -15.21
CA ARG A 185 1.49 5.63 -14.89
C ARG A 185 2.25 5.02 -13.70
N SER A 186 3.58 5.16 -13.67
CA SER A 186 4.41 4.78 -12.53
C SER A 186 3.96 5.52 -11.26
N ARG A 187 3.69 6.83 -11.35
CA ARG A 187 3.17 7.62 -10.21
C ARG A 187 1.85 7.08 -9.67
N ALA A 188 0.93 6.67 -10.54
CA ALA A 188 -0.35 6.10 -10.12
C ALA A 188 -0.18 4.74 -9.44
N ALA A 189 0.69 3.86 -9.97
CA ALA A 189 1.06 2.63 -9.28
C ALA A 189 1.66 2.92 -7.91
N HIS A 190 2.47 3.99 -7.80
CA HIS A 190 3.05 4.35 -6.52
C HIS A 190 2.05 4.85 -5.49
N LYS A 191 1.13 5.71 -5.93
CA LYS A 191 0.02 6.17 -5.10
C LYS A 191 -0.84 5.00 -4.63
N ALA A 192 -1.11 4.00 -5.48
CA ALA A 192 -1.88 2.83 -5.08
C ALA A 192 -1.22 2.02 -3.94
N ASN A 193 0.11 1.85 -3.95
CA ASN A 193 0.82 1.23 -2.82
C ASN A 193 0.73 2.09 -1.56
N TRP A 194 0.89 3.41 -1.67
CA TRP A 194 0.74 4.32 -0.54
C TRP A 194 -0.65 4.19 0.09
N GLU A 195 -1.70 4.17 -0.73
CA GLU A 195 -3.07 3.97 -0.28
C GLU A 195 -3.29 2.62 0.43
N MET A 196 -2.64 1.56 -0.03
CA MET A 196 -2.64 0.26 0.66
C MET A 196 -1.89 0.32 2.01
N ARG A 197 -0.79 1.06 2.10
CA ARG A 197 -0.03 1.28 3.35
C ARG A 197 -0.82 2.06 4.38
N VAL A 198 -1.69 2.98 3.95
CA VAL A 198 -2.65 3.65 4.84
C VAL A 198 -3.60 2.62 5.47
N LEU A 199 -4.10 1.65 4.69
CA LEU A 199 -4.94 0.57 5.23
C LEU A 199 -4.18 -0.29 6.25
N GLU A 200 -2.93 -0.66 5.96
CA GLU A 200 -2.10 -1.41 6.92
C GLU A 200 -1.88 -0.63 8.22
N THR A 201 -1.64 0.69 8.11
CA THR A 201 -1.45 1.58 9.27
C THR A 201 -2.71 1.65 10.13
N ASP A 202 -3.89 1.72 9.49
CA ASP A 202 -5.17 1.70 10.20
C ASP A 202 -5.42 0.36 10.90
N LEU A 203 -5.07 -0.76 10.27
CA LEU A 203 -5.12 -2.07 10.90
C LEU A 203 -4.17 -2.17 12.10
N LEU A 204 -2.95 -1.65 11.94
CA LEU A 204 -1.96 -1.63 13.02
C LEU A 204 -2.48 -0.89 14.25
N ARG A 205 -3.17 0.25 14.08
CA ARG A 205 -3.76 0.99 15.21
C ARG A 205 -4.71 0.11 16.03
N ASN A 206 -5.56 -0.68 15.38
CA ASN A 206 -6.46 -1.60 16.06
C ASN A 206 -5.70 -2.71 16.80
N LEU A 207 -4.65 -3.24 16.18
CA LEU A 207 -3.84 -4.31 16.77
C LEU A 207 -2.99 -3.81 17.93
N LEU A 208 -2.54 -2.55 17.92
CA LEU A 208 -1.80 -1.97 19.04
C LEU A 208 -2.63 -1.92 20.32
N ALA A 209 -3.94 -1.69 20.22
CA ALA A 209 -4.82 -1.80 21.38
C ALA A 209 -4.79 -3.23 21.97
N ARG A 210 -4.67 -4.27 21.13
CA ARG A 210 -4.51 -5.66 21.59
C ARG A 210 -3.14 -5.93 22.17
N HIS A 211 -2.10 -5.32 21.62
CA HIS A 211 -0.77 -5.38 22.21
C HIS A 211 -0.78 -4.84 23.64
N ASP A 212 -1.45 -3.70 23.87
CA ASP A 212 -1.53 -3.10 25.21
C ASP A 212 -2.25 -4.01 26.23
N GLU A 213 -3.22 -4.81 25.78
CA GLU A 213 -3.96 -5.77 26.62
C GLU A 213 -3.18 -7.07 26.90
N SER A 214 -2.48 -7.60 25.90
CA SER A 214 -1.94 -8.97 25.92
C SER A 214 -0.41 -9.07 25.93
N GLY A 215 0.29 -7.99 25.58
CA GLY A 215 1.72 -7.98 25.32
C GLY A 215 2.14 -8.70 24.02
N ALA A 216 1.19 -9.16 23.20
CA ALA A 216 1.48 -9.86 21.95
C ALA A 216 2.05 -8.90 20.89
N TYR A 217 3.12 -9.30 20.22
CA TYR A 217 3.75 -8.48 19.18
C TYR A 217 3.12 -8.71 17.81
N ILE A 218 3.20 -7.66 17.00
CA ILE A 218 2.70 -7.61 15.63
C ILE A 218 3.88 -7.59 14.66
N ALA A 219 3.85 -8.44 13.65
CA ALA A 219 4.78 -8.40 12.52
C ALA A 219 4.08 -7.78 11.30
N ILE A 220 4.71 -6.80 10.66
CA ILE A 220 4.16 -6.12 9.49
C ILE A 220 5.09 -6.35 8.30
N ASP A 221 4.54 -6.71 7.14
CA ASP A 221 5.36 -6.89 5.94
C ASP A 221 5.82 -5.55 5.35
N GLY A 222 7.11 -5.43 5.04
CA GLY A 222 7.73 -4.26 4.44
C GLY A 222 8.43 -3.31 5.41
N SER A 223 9.08 -2.30 4.84
CA SER A 223 9.85 -1.31 5.60
C SER A 223 8.98 -0.29 6.33
N LEU A 224 9.46 0.14 7.49
CA LEU A 224 8.81 1.15 8.31
C LEU A 224 9.17 2.54 7.78
N GLY A 225 8.26 3.14 7.00
CA GLY A 225 8.38 4.51 6.52
C GLY A 225 7.93 5.57 7.54
N LYS A 226 7.88 6.83 7.12
CA LYS A 226 7.46 7.97 7.96
C LYS A 226 6.02 7.85 8.46
N GLU A 227 5.18 7.08 7.78
CA GLU A 227 3.83 6.73 8.21
C GLU A 227 3.79 6.06 9.59
N PHE A 228 4.88 5.39 10.00
CA PHE A 228 5.05 4.76 11.31
C PHE A 228 5.86 5.61 12.31
N SER A 229 6.15 6.88 11.99
CA SER A 229 7.00 7.73 12.86
C SER A 229 6.24 8.45 13.97
N SER A 230 4.91 8.36 14.01
CA SER A 230 4.12 8.95 15.08
C SER A 230 4.34 8.22 16.41
N LYS A 231 4.18 8.94 17.54
CA LYS A 231 4.40 8.39 18.88
C LYS A 231 3.51 7.18 19.21
N GLU A 232 2.37 7.05 18.54
CA GLU A 232 1.48 5.88 18.67
C GLU A 232 2.15 4.57 18.23
N PHE A 233 3.10 4.65 17.28
CA PHE A 233 3.81 3.52 16.67
C PHE A 233 5.21 3.28 17.27
N ASN A 234 5.39 3.57 18.56
CA ASN A 234 6.67 3.38 19.25
C ASN A 234 6.79 2.05 20.02
N ARG A 235 5.84 1.12 19.87
CA ARG A 235 5.76 -0.12 20.66
C ARG A 235 5.03 -1.23 19.93
N GLY A 236 5.27 -2.47 20.34
CA GLY A 236 4.39 -3.61 20.06
C GLY A 236 4.39 -4.17 18.64
N PHE A 237 5.21 -3.65 17.73
CA PHE A 237 5.34 -4.22 16.39
C PHE A 237 6.77 -4.14 15.84
N VAL A 238 7.00 -4.93 14.80
CA VAL A 238 8.24 -4.93 13.99
C VAL A 238 7.89 -4.94 12.52
N GLY A 239 8.64 -4.20 11.71
CA GLY A 239 8.59 -4.29 10.25
C GLY A 239 9.53 -5.39 9.76
N ILE A 240 9.05 -6.25 8.86
CA ILE A 240 9.84 -7.32 8.25
C ILE A 240 10.15 -6.93 6.82
N VAL A 241 11.41 -6.59 6.56
CA VAL A 241 11.87 -6.19 5.22
C VAL A 241 12.53 -7.38 4.54
N LYS A 242 11.91 -7.89 3.48
CA LYS A 242 12.45 -8.99 2.66
C LYS A 242 13.32 -8.48 1.50
N ASN A 243 12.98 -7.29 1.00
CA ASN A 243 13.67 -6.60 -0.08
C ASN A 243 14.10 -5.21 0.44
N PHE A 244 15.41 -4.97 0.57
CA PHE A 244 15.95 -3.72 1.07
C PHE A 244 16.98 -3.14 0.10
N SER A 245 17.15 -1.81 0.14
CA SER A 245 18.13 -1.11 -0.69
C SER A 245 19.55 -1.56 -0.37
N LYS A 246 20.38 -1.71 -1.41
CA LYS A 246 21.83 -1.95 -1.23
C LYS A 246 22.57 -0.75 -0.66
N ASP A 247 21.89 0.40 -0.52
CA ASP A 247 22.48 1.64 -0.01
C ASP A 247 22.62 1.68 1.51
N HIS A 248 22.12 0.67 2.23
CA HIS A 248 22.26 0.58 3.69
C HIS A 248 23.71 0.37 4.10
N VAL A 249 24.18 1.20 5.03
CA VAL A 249 25.53 1.15 5.57
C VAL A 249 25.48 0.51 6.96
N PHE A 250 26.12 -0.65 7.08
CA PHE A 250 26.32 -1.37 8.33
C PHE A 250 27.71 -1.01 8.86
N HIS A 251 27.79 -0.53 10.11
CA HIS A 251 29.05 -0.25 10.81
C HIS A 251 29.40 -1.38 11.77
#